data_AF-A0A177BWT3-F1
#
_entry.id   AF-A0A177BWT3-F1
#
_cell.length_a   1.000
_cell.length_b   1.000
_cell.length_c   1.000
_cell.angle_alpha   90.00
_cell.angle_beta   90.00
_cell.angle_gamma   90.00
#
_symmetry.space_group_name_H-M   'P 1'
#
loop_
_entity.id
_entity.type
_entity.pdbx_description
1 polymer ?
#
loop_
_entity_poly.entity_id
_entity_poly.type
_entity_poly.pdbx_seq_one_letter_code
_entity_poly.pdbx_strand_id
1 'polypeptide(L)'
;MSVFDVPMLASQPASRSLPLIRWLFSRGSHIFPTAAFISSSGFAYLSYAALPPFTRRMCTLLSSLTAGGQPTWYAAAAVLAISIAPWTALVMVPEVNFELIRQNEEKGGKRSKDTPDEATGRSAEESVNSEGDRSQWTDLSGPQERTREDSTAEEDAEVKGLLEGFGRLNGVRVGLIGVGGVMGLVGALSG
;
A
#
# COMPACT_ATOMS: atom_id res chain seq x y z
N MET A 1 2.38 -6.55 -2.19
CA MET A 1 3.10 -5.54 -3.00
C MET A 1 4.56 -5.62 -2.68
N SER A 2 5.27 -6.53 -3.32
CA SER A 2 6.71 -6.62 -3.12
C SER A 2 7.41 -5.59 -4.01
N VAL A 3 8.39 -4.88 -3.45
CA VAL A 3 9.34 -4.09 -4.28
C VAL A 3 10.05 -5.00 -5.29
N PHE A 4 10.14 -6.31 -5.00
CA PHE A 4 10.74 -7.32 -5.86
C PHE A 4 9.90 -7.68 -7.09
N ASP A 5 8.60 -7.39 -7.12
CA ASP A 5 7.74 -7.70 -8.28
C ASP A 5 7.87 -6.64 -9.38
N VAL A 6 8.25 -5.41 -9.02
CA VAL A 6 8.28 -4.26 -9.93
C VAL A 6 9.26 -4.43 -11.10
N PRO A 7 10.51 -4.90 -10.90
CA PRO A 7 11.44 -5.13 -12.02
C PRO A 7 10.92 -6.17 -13.01
N MET A 8 10.24 -7.21 -12.52
CA MET A 8 9.63 -8.23 -13.38
C MET A 8 8.47 -7.66 -14.19
N LEU A 9 7.62 -6.82 -13.59
CA LEU A 9 6.53 -6.15 -14.29
C LEU A 9 7.05 -5.15 -15.33
N ALA A 10 8.08 -4.38 -14.98
CA ALA A 10 8.71 -3.40 -15.86
C ALA A 10 9.46 -4.03 -17.06
N SER A 11 9.75 -5.34 -17.00
CA SER A 11 10.34 -6.09 -18.12
C SER A 11 9.32 -6.59 -19.14
N GLN A 12 8.02 -6.49 -18.83
CA GLN A 12 6.95 -6.95 -19.70
C GLN A 12 6.32 -5.78 -20.46
N PRO A 13 5.74 -6.03 -21.65
CA PRO A 13 4.94 -5.03 -22.35
C PRO A 13 3.81 -4.49 -21.45
N ALA A 14 3.43 -3.23 -21.64
CA ALA A 14 2.33 -2.57 -20.95
C ALA A 14 1.05 -3.40 -20.99
N SER A 15 0.76 -4.01 -22.14
CA SER A 15 -0.41 -4.89 -22.31
C SER A 15 -0.48 -6.06 -21.31
N ARG A 16 0.64 -6.51 -20.74
CA ARG A 16 0.69 -7.57 -19.71
C ARG A 16 0.92 -7.03 -18.31
N SER A 17 1.74 -5.99 -18.17
CA SER A 17 2.10 -5.44 -16.87
C SER A 17 0.97 -4.62 -16.23
N LEU A 18 0.14 -3.95 -17.03
CA LEU A 18 -0.97 -3.11 -16.57
C LEU A 18 -2.05 -3.91 -15.79
N PRO A 19 -2.59 -5.04 -16.30
CA PRO A 19 -3.59 -5.79 -15.55
C PRO A 19 -2.99 -6.49 -14.33
N LEU A 20 -1.72 -6.88 -14.40
CA LEU A 20 -1.00 -7.48 -13.28
C LEU A 20 -0.85 -6.49 -12.11
N ILE A 21 -0.36 -5.28 -12.39
CA ILE A 21 -0.18 -4.27 -11.34
C ILE A 21 -1.54 -3.83 -10.78
N ARG A 22 -2.57 -3.72 -11.62
CA ARG A 22 -3.94 -3.39 -11.19
C ARG A 22 -4.53 -4.45 -10.26
N TRP A 23 -4.40 -5.73 -10.61
CA TRP A 23 -4.85 -6.83 -9.74
C TRP A 23 -4.13 -6.80 -8.39
N LEU A 24 -2.82 -6.54 -8.41
CA LEU A 24 -2.04 -6.42 -7.18
C LEU A 24 -2.51 -5.22 -6.34
N PHE A 25 -2.81 -4.08 -6.97
CA PHE A 25 -3.33 -2.87 -6.29
C PHE A 25 -4.64 -3.16 -5.58
N SER A 26 -5.58 -3.77 -6.29
CA SER A 26 -6.89 -4.18 -5.77
C SER A 26 -6.79 -5.01 -4.49
N ARG A 27 -5.82 -5.95 -4.43
CA ARG A 27 -5.59 -6.76 -3.22
C ARG A 27 -4.95 -5.93 -2.11
N GLY A 28 -3.95 -5.13 -2.47
CA GLY A 28 -3.18 -4.33 -1.52
C GLY A 28 -4.00 -3.24 -0.83
N SER A 29 -4.91 -2.57 -1.55
CA SER A 29 -5.67 -1.42 -1.06
C SER A 29 -6.54 -1.73 0.17
N HIS A 30 -6.84 -3.00 0.44
CA HIS A 30 -7.64 -3.39 1.62
C HIS A 30 -6.84 -4.11 2.70
N ILE A 31 -5.77 -4.83 2.32
CA ILE A 31 -4.90 -5.50 3.29
C ILE A 31 -4.02 -4.47 4.01
N PHE A 32 -3.41 -3.53 3.28
CA PHE A 32 -2.44 -2.61 3.86
C PHE A 32 -3.04 -1.64 4.88
N PRO A 33 -4.20 -0.98 4.65
CA PRO A 33 -4.79 -0.11 5.66
C PRO A 33 -5.18 -0.87 6.93
N THR A 34 -5.75 -2.07 6.77
CA THR A 34 -6.13 -2.93 7.89
C THR A 34 -4.91 -3.34 8.71
N ALA A 35 -3.84 -3.80 8.05
CA ALA A 35 -2.59 -4.17 8.70
C ALA A 35 -1.92 -2.98 9.40
N ALA A 36 -1.90 -1.80 8.76
CA ALA A 36 -1.36 -0.57 9.34
C ALA A 36 -2.13 -0.16 10.60
N PHE A 37 -3.47 -0.22 10.55
CA PHE A 37 -4.32 0.13 11.69
C PHE A 37 -4.13 -0.83 12.88
N ILE A 38 -4.13 -2.14 12.62
CA ILE A 38 -3.91 -3.16 13.66
C ILE A 38 -2.51 -2.99 14.27
N SER A 39 -1.48 -2.85 13.43
CA SER A 39 -0.09 -2.71 13.90
C SER A 39 0.08 -1.43 14.72
N SER A 40 -0.44 -0.30 14.23
CA SER A 40 -0.40 0.97 14.95
C SER A 40 -1.12 0.89 16.29
N SER A 41 -2.29 0.25 16.34
CA SER A 41 -3.07 0.09 17.58
C SER A 41 -2.33 -0.79 18.58
N GLY A 42 -1.71 -1.88 18.12
CA GLY A 42 -0.89 -2.76 18.96
C GLY A 42 0.31 -2.03 19.56
N PHE A 43 1.07 -1.29 18.75
CA PHE A 43 2.19 -0.50 19.23
C PHE A 43 1.76 0.66 20.14
N ALA A 44 0.65 1.33 19.86
CA ALA A 44 0.10 2.35 20.74
C ALA A 44 -0.29 1.76 22.12
N TYR A 45 -0.89 0.57 22.12
CA TYR A 45 -1.18 -0.15 23.37
C TYR A 45 0.09 -0.51 24.14
N LEU A 46 1.12 -1.03 23.47
CA LEU A 46 2.41 -1.35 24.10
C LEU A 46 3.09 -0.10 24.68
N SER A 47 3.03 1.03 23.97
CA SER A 47 3.52 2.31 24.47
C SER A 47 2.82 2.71 25.77
N TYR A 48 1.49 2.59 25.82
CA TYR A 48 0.73 2.86 27.03
C TYR A 48 1.02 1.86 28.16
N ALA A 49 1.13 0.57 27.84
CA ALA A 49 1.38 -0.48 28.82
C ALA A 49 2.77 -0.38 29.47
N ALA A 50 3.76 0.11 28.73
CA ALA A 50 5.13 0.35 29.18
C ALA A 50 5.26 1.57 30.13
N LEU A 51 4.22 2.40 30.27
CA LEU A 51 4.23 3.47 31.27
C LEU A 51 4.15 2.88 32.69
N PRO A 52 4.87 3.47 33.67
CA PRO A 52 4.74 3.08 35.06
C PRO A 52 3.27 3.14 35.52
N PRO A 53 2.79 2.17 36.33
CA PRO A 53 1.36 2.04 36.66
C PRO A 53 0.71 3.30 37.24
N PHE A 54 1.47 4.07 38.03
CA PHE A 54 1.04 5.32 38.66
C PHE A 54 0.90 6.50 37.66
N THR A 55 1.61 6.44 36.54
CA THR A 55 1.68 7.51 35.52
C THR A 55 0.85 7.27 34.27
N ARG A 56 0.10 6.16 34.20
CA ARG A 56 -0.76 5.79 33.05
C ARG A 56 -1.89 6.79 32.83
N ARG A 57 -1.58 7.91 32.19
CA ARG A 57 -2.49 8.96 31.74
C ARG A 57 -2.05 9.43 30.36
N MET A 58 -3.00 9.83 29.51
CA MET A 58 -2.70 10.28 28.14
C MET A 58 -1.75 11.48 28.10
N CYS A 59 -1.86 12.43 29.04
CA CYS A 59 -0.94 13.58 29.13
C CYS A 59 0.50 13.15 29.48
N THR A 60 0.66 12.06 30.23
CA THR A 60 1.98 11.50 30.56
C THR A 60 2.57 10.73 29.38
N LEU A 61 1.73 10.13 28.53
CA LEU A 61 2.17 9.52 27.28
C LEU A 61 2.86 10.58 26.41
N LEU A 62 2.21 11.72 26.16
CA LEU A 62 2.76 12.83 25.36
C LEU A 62 4.09 13.38 25.90
N SER A 63 4.22 13.50 27.23
CA SER A 63 5.48 13.95 27.85
C SER A 63 6.55 12.85 27.91
N SER A 64 6.18 11.58 27.93
CA SER A 64 7.14 10.46 27.82
C SER A 64 7.72 10.31 26.42
N LEU A 65 7.01 10.76 25.38
CA LEU A 65 7.53 10.76 24.00
C LEU A 65 8.80 11.60 23.85
N THR A 66 8.96 12.65 24.66
CA THR A 66 10.13 13.53 24.62
C THR A 66 11.23 13.11 25.62
N ALA A 67 10.90 12.27 26.60
CA ALA A 67 11.83 11.78 27.61
C ALA A 67 12.67 10.57 27.15
N GLY A 68 12.25 9.91 26.06
CA GLY A 68 12.89 8.69 25.56
C GLY A 68 12.54 7.44 26.38
N GLY A 69 13.03 6.28 25.92
CA GLY A 69 12.81 5.00 26.57
C GLY A 69 11.78 4.11 25.88
N GLN A 70 11.44 2.99 26.53
CA GLN A 70 10.57 1.95 25.97
C GLN A 70 9.20 2.45 25.45
N PRO A 71 8.46 3.32 26.16
CA PRO A 71 7.20 3.87 25.65
C PRO A 71 7.36 4.67 24.36
N THR A 72 8.46 5.41 24.22
CA THR A 72 8.78 6.24 23.04
C THR A 72 9.03 5.39 21.81
N TRP A 73 9.74 4.27 21.95
CA TRP A 73 10.02 3.36 20.83
C TRP A 73 8.75 2.74 20.26
N TYR A 74 7.84 2.28 21.13
CA TYR A 74 6.55 1.77 20.69
C TYR A 74 5.66 2.86 20.08
N ALA A 75 5.67 4.07 20.63
CA ALA A 75 4.93 5.17 20.04
C ALA A 75 5.46 5.55 18.65
N ALA A 76 6.79 5.59 18.48
CA ALA A 76 7.41 5.83 17.19
C ALA A 76 7.06 4.73 16.18
N ALA A 77 7.04 3.46 16.61
CA ALA A 77 6.58 2.34 15.80
C ALA A 77 5.10 2.49 15.38
N ALA A 78 4.23 2.94 16.29
CA ALA A 78 2.83 3.21 15.99
C ALA A 78 2.66 4.32 14.95
N VAL A 79 3.36 5.44 15.13
CA VAL A 79 3.32 6.59 14.20
C VAL A 79 3.83 6.18 12.82
N LEU A 80 4.95 5.45 12.75
CA LEU A 80 5.48 4.96 11.47
C LEU A 80 4.52 3.99 10.79
N ALA A 81 3.89 3.08 11.53
CA ALA A 81 2.90 2.15 10.99
C ALA A 81 1.69 2.88 10.39
N ILE A 82 1.12 3.88 11.09
CA ILE A 82 -0.05 4.62 10.57
C ILE A 82 0.31 5.62 9.48
N SER A 83 1.54 6.15 9.46
CA SER A 83 2.02 7.11 8.45
C SER A 83 2.00 6.57 7.01
N ILE A 84 1.92 5.26 6.85
CA ILE A 84 1.75 4.59 5.55
C ILE A 84 0.43 5.02 4.89
N ALA A 85 -0.62 5.26 5.67
CA ALA A 85 -1.92 5.65 5.15
C ALA A 85 -1.87 7.00 4.41
N PRO A 86 -1.42 8.12 5.02
CA PRO A 86 -1.30 9.39 4.29
C PRO A 86 -0.25 9.32 3.18
N TRP A 87 0.86 8.59 3.35
CA TRP A 87 1.84 8.38 2.26
C TRP A 87 1.19 7.74 1.03
N THR A 88 0.41 6.69 1.25
CA THR A 88 -0.26 5.98 0.16
C THR A 88 -1.36 6.84 -0.47
N ALA A 89 -2.19 7.48 0.34
CA ALA A 89 -3.35 8.23 -0.13
C ALA A 89 -2.98 9.56 -0.83
N LEU A 90 -1.96 10.26 -0.33
CA LEU A 90 -1.63 11.62 -0.80
C LEU A 90 -0.48 11.62 -1.82
N VAL A 91 0.38 10.61 -1.81
CA VAL A 91 1.57 10.57 -2.69
C VAL A 91 1.43 9.45 -3.71
N MET A 92 1.25 8.21 -3.27
CA MET A 92 1.26 7.07 -4.21
C MET A 92 0.05 7.01 -5.13
N VAL A 93 -1.15 7.20 -4.57
CA VAL A 93 -2.40 7.05 -5.31
C VAL A 93 -2.54 8.10 -6.43
N PRO A 94 -2.38 9.41 -6.16
CA PRO A 94 -2.63 10.44 -7.16
C PRO A 94 -1.57 10.49 -8.26
N GLU A 95 -0.30 10.23 -7.92
CA GLU A 95 0.81 10.46 -8.85
C GLU A 95 1.05 9.31 -9.82
N VAL A 96 0.94 8.06 -9.35
CA VAL A 96 1.35 6.90 -10.14
C VAL A 96 0.24 5.86 -10.29
N ASN A 97 -0.54 5.59 -9.24
CA ASN A 97 -1.52 4.51 -9.30
C ASN A 97 -2.71 4.89 -10.20
N PHE A 98 -3.20 6.12 -10.14
CA PHE A 98 -4.30 6.57 -11.00
C PHE A 98 -3.92 6.53 -12.48
N GLU A 99 -2.69 6.90 -12.81
CA GLU A 99 -2.23 6.86 -14.19
C GLU A 99 -2.08 5.43 -14.72
N LEU A 100 -1.48 4.52 -13.93
CA LEU A 100 -1.44 3.09 -14.27
C LEU A 100 -2.84 2.47 -14.40
N ILE A 101 -3.79 2.91 -13.58
CA ILE A 101 -5.19 2.47 -13.66
C ILE A 101 -5.85 2.98 -14.95
N ARG A 102 -5.67 4.27 -15.27
CA ARG A 102 -6.22 4.90 -16.47
C ARG A 102 -5.73 4.18 -17.73
N GLN A 103 -4.42 3.99 -17.88
CA GLN A 103 -3.86 3.30 -19.05
C GLN A 103 -4.30 1.84 -19.15
N ASN A 104 -4.45 1.17 -18.01
CA ASN A 104 -5.02 -0.18 -18.00
C ASN A 104 -6.46 -0.19 -18.54
N GLU A 105 -7.31 0.72 -18.07
CA GLU A 105 -8.73 0.77 -18.47
C GLU A 105 -8.90 1.18 -19.94
N GLU A 106 -8.10 2.13 -20.42
CA GLU A 106 -8.09 2.54 -21.84
C GLU A 106 -7.76 1.37 -22.76
N LYS A 107 -6.86 0.47 -22.35
CA LYS A 107 -6.52 -0.75 -23.11
C LYS A 107 -7.50 -1.92 -22.91
N GLY A 108 -8.61 -1.70 -22.21
CA GLY A 108 -9.59 -2.74 -21.90
C GLY A 108 -9.09 -3.78 -20.88
N GLY A 109 -8.14 -3.38 -20.04
CA GLY A 109 -7.67 -4.16 -18.91
C GLY A 109 -8.69 -4.20 -17.78
N LYS A 110 -8.74 -5.33 -17.09
CA LYS A 110 -9.67 -5.63 -16.00
C LYS A 110 -8.96 -5.62 -14.66
N ARG A 111 -9.76 -5.45 -13.60
CA ARG A 111 -9.29 -5.56 -12.22
C ARG A 111 -8.89 -6.99 -11.86
N SER A 112 -9.66 -7.97 -12.34
CA SER A 112 -9.35 -9.40 -12.22
C SER A 112 -9.89 -10.16 -13.43
N LYS A 113 -9.50 -11.43 -13.56
CA LYS A 113 -9.91 -12.27 -14.69
C LYS A 113 -11.43 -12.41 -14.80
N ASP A 114 -12.12 -12.45 -13.66
CA ASP A 114 -13.56 -12.68 -13.57
C ASP A 114 -14.38 -11.38 -13.59
N THR A 115 -13.74 -10.20 -13.68
CA THR A 115 -14.46 -8.92 -13.82
C THR A 115 -15.26 -8.93 -15.14
N PRO A 116 -16.58 -8.62 -15.11
CA PRO A 116 -17.38 -8.52 -16.32
C PRO A 116 -16.82 -7.47 -17.28
N ASP A 117 -16.98 -7.71 -18.58
CA ASP A 117 -16.50 -6.81 -19.62
C ASP A 117 -17.15 -5.41 -19.54
N GLU A 118 -18.38 -5.35 -19.05
CA GLU A 118 -19.18 -4.14 -18.84
C GLU A 118 -18.70 -3.28 -17.66
N ALA A 119 -17.82 -3.82 -16.80
CA ALA A 119 -17.22 -3.08 -15.68
C ALA A 119 -15.88 -2.40 -16.06
N THR A 120 -15.49 -2.45 -17.34
CA THR A 120 -14.35 -1.71 -17.89
C THR A 120 -14.78 -0.32 -18.37
N GLY A 121 -13.90 0.68 -18.30
CA GLY A 121 -14.20 2.08 -18.70
C GLY A 121 -14.73 2.99 -17.59
N ARG A 122 -14.45 2.64 -16.32
CA ARG A 122 -14.76 3.49 -15.16
C ARG A 122 -13.70 4.58 -14.97
N SER A 123 -13.94 5.52 -14.06
CA SER A 123 -12.89 6.46 -13.65
C SER A 123 -11.88 5.79 -12.73
N ALA A 124 -10.64 6.29 -12.70
CA ALA A 124 -9.60 5.77 -11.80
C ALA A 124 -10.00 5.83 -10.32
N GLU A 125 -10.79 6.84 -9.94
CA GLU A 125 -11.31 7.04 -8.59
C GLU A 125 -12.40 6.01 -8.24
N GLU A 126 -13.37 5.79 -9.12
CA GLU A 126 -14.42 4.77 -8.98
C GLU A 126 -13.81 3.36 -8.91
N SER A 127 -12.78 3.14 -9.72
CA SER A 127 -12.01 1.91 -9.69
C SER A 127 -11.30 1.66 -8.36
N VAL A 128 -10.75 2.69 -7.72
CA VAL A 128 -10.07 2.54 -6.42
C VAL A 128 -11.08 2.30 -5.31
N ASN A 129 -12.24 2.95 -5.36
CA ASN A 129 -13.30 2.80 -4.37
C ASN A 129 -14.10 1.49 -4.49
N SER A 130 -13.87 0.71 -5.56
CA SER A 130 -14.47 -0.62 -5.75
C SER A 130 -16.00 -0.61 -5.81
N GLU A 131 -16.61 0.50 -6.28
CA GLU A 131 -18.06 0.60 -6.39
C GLU A 131 -18.58 -0.39 -7.45
N GLY A 132 -19.51 -1.27 -7.04
CA GLY A 132 -20.19 -2.21 -7.93
C GLY A 132 -19.35 -3.38 -8.47
N ASP A 133 -18.23 -3.74 -7.82
CA ASP A 133 -17.40 -4.90 -8.19
C ASP A 133 -17.47 -6.03 -7.13
N ARG A 134 -16.99 -7.23 -7.47
CA ARG A 134 -16.87 -8.32 -6.49
C ARG A 134 -15.87 -7.91 -5.40
N SER A 135 -16.20 -8.22 -4.15
CA SER A 135 -15.31 -7.98 -3.01
C SER A 135 -13.95 -8.66 -3.24
N GLN A 136 -12.84 -7.95 -3.00
CA GLN A 136 -11.50 -8.54 -3.15
C GLN A 136 -11.23 -9.70 -2.18
N TRP A 137 -12.09 -9.89 -1.17
CA TRP A 137 -12.05 -11.02 -0.24
C TRP A 137 -12.70 -12.27 -0.84
N THR A 138 -13.67 -12.11 -1.74
CA THR A 138 -14.39 -13.22 -2.39
C THR A 138 -13.86 -13.50 -3.79
N ASP A 139 -13.18 -12.55 -4.40
CA ASP A 139 -12.52 -12.72 -5.68
C ASP A 139 -11.22 -13.54 -5.52
N LEU A 140 -11.31 -14.82 -5.86
CA LEU A 140 -10.18 -15.75 -5.89
C LEU A 140 -9.53 -15.83 -7.27
N SER A 141 -10.01 -15.05 -8.24
CA SER A 141 -9.47 -15.06 -9.58
C SER A 141 -8.09 -14.39 -9.63
N GLY A 142 -7.29 -14.83 -10.59
CA GLY A 142 -5.99 -14.27 -10.86
C GLY A 142 -6.07 -12.95 -11.62
N PRO A 143 -4.91 -12.34 -11.89
CA PRO A 143 -4.82 -11.21 -12.81
C PRO A 143 -5.27 -11.62 -14.21
N GLN A 144 -5.77 -10.67 -14.98
CA GLN A 144 -5.92 -10.85 -16.42
C GLN A 144 -4.51 -10.99 -17.05
N GLU A 145 -4.36 -11.91 -18.00
CA GLU A 145 -3.04 -12.21 -18.58
C GLU A 145 -2.52 -11.10 -19.50
N ARG A 146 -3.43 -10.40 -20.18
CA ARG A 146 -3.16 -9.30 -21.12
C ARG A 146 -4.40 -8.43 -21.30
N THR A 147 -4.21 -7.14 -21.52
CA THR A 147 -5.24 -6.19 -21.97
C THR A 147 -5.86 -6.64 -23.30
N ARG A 148 -7.04 -6.08 -23.65
CA ARG A 148 -7.68 -6.39 -24.95
C ARG A 148 -6.90 -5.81 -26.11
N GLU A 149 -6.38 -4.61 -25.91
CA GLU A 149 -5.56 -3.93 -26.89
C GLU A 149 -4.08 -4.14 -26.61
N ASP A 150 -3.30 -4.30 -27.67
CA ASP A 150 -1.86 -4.38 -27.58
C ASP A 150 -1.24 -3.03 -27.25
N SER A 151 -0.02 -3.07 -26.75
CA SER A 151 0.76 -1.87 -26.46
C SER A 151 1.78 -1.60 -27.56
N THR A 152 1.99 -0.33 -27.82
CA THR A 152 3.07 0.19 -28.66
C THR A 152 4.35 0.32 -27.83
N ALA A 153 5.49 0.48 -28.51
CA ALA A 153 6.78 0.66 -27.83
C ALA A 153 6.84 1.96 -27.00
N GLU A 154 6.09 2.99 -27.39
CA GLU A 154 6.00 4.25 -26.66
C GLU A 154 5.25 4.07 -25.34
N GLU A 155 4.08 3.42 -25.39
CA GLU A 155 3.29 3.09 -24.21
C GLU A 155 4.03 2.12 -23.27
N ASP A 156 4.77 1.15 -23.82
CA ASP A 156 5.63 0.26 -23.03
C ASP A 156 6.69 1.05 -22.25
N ALA A 157 7.31 2.06 -22.87
CA ALA A 157 8.30 2.91 -22.21
C ALA A 157 7.67 3.82 -21.15
N GLU A 158 6.49 4.35 -21.41
CA GLU A 158 5.74 5.18 -20.47
C GLU A 158 5.32 4.37 -19.22
N VAL A 159 4.67 3.22 -19.42
CA VAL A 159 4.28 2.33 -18.33
C VAL A 159 5.48 1.85 -17.54
N LYS A 160 6.61 1.59 -18.20
CA LYS A 160 7.86 1.25 -17.51
C LYS A 160 8.29 2.38 -16.56
N GLY A 161 8.28 3.63 -17.02
CA GLY A 161 8.61 4.78 -16.18
C GLY A 161 7.68 4.93 -14.98
N LEU A 162 6.38 4.71 -15.18
CA LEU A 162 5.39 4.70 -14.10
C LEU A 162 5.63 3.55 -13.11
N LEU A 163 5.92 2.34 -13.59
CA LEU A 163 6.23 1.20 -12.73
C LEU A 163 7.52 1.42 -11.92
N GLU A 164 8.54 2.04 -12.51
CA GLU A 164 9.76 2.43 -11.78
C GLU A 164 9.44 3.46 -10.70
N GLY A 165 8.63 4.48 -11.00
CA GLY A 165 8.13 5.46 -10.04
C GLY A 165 7.37 4.80 -8.90
N PHE A 166 6.46 3.88 -9.23
CA PHE A 166 5.72 3.08 -8.29
C PHE A 166 6.66 2.28 -7.37
N GLY A 167 7.68 1.65 -7.94
CA GLY A 167 8.70 0.90 -7.21
C GLY A 167 9.44 1.76 -6.17
N ARG A 168 9.85 2.98 -6.56
CA ARG A 168 10.51 3.93 -5.64
C ARG A 168 9.59 4.32 -4.48
N LEU A 169 8.35 4.71 -4.78
CA LEU A 169 7.38 5.12 -3.77
C LEU A 169 6.98 3.97 -2.84
N ASN A 170 6.87 2.76 -3.38
CA ASN A 170 6.66 1.54 -2.59
C ASN A 170 7.89 1.22 -1.72
N GLY A 171 9.10 1.52 -2.20
CA GLY A 171 10.33 1.43 -1.42
C GLY A 171 10.29 2.28 -0.15
N VAL A 172 9.82 3.53 -0.24
CA VAL A 172 9.61 4.39 0.94
C VAL A 172 8.62 3.76 1.91
N ARG A 173 7.49 3.24 1.41
CA ARG A 173 6.51 2.53 2.23
C ARG A 173 7.11 1.33 2.97
N VAL A 174 7.92 0.51 2.29
CA VAL A 174 8.63 -0.62 2.91
C VAL A 174 9.64 -0.11 3.94
N GLY A 175 10.35 0.98 3.66
CA GLY A 175 11.24 1.63 4.61
C GLY A 175 10.54 2.06 5.90
N LEU A 176 9.38 2.72 5.79
CA LEU A 176 8.57 3.13 6.95
C LEU A 176 8.14 1.93 7.80
N ILE A 177 7.67 0.85 7.17
CA ILE A 177 7.32 -0.41 7.87
C ILE A 177 8.55 -1.01 8.55
N GLY A 178 9.66 -1.10 7.83
CA GLY A 178 10.90 -1.71 8.32
C GLY A 178 11.45 -0.97 9.53
N VAL A 179 11.55 0.36 9.45
CA VAL A 179 12.01 1.20 10.57
C VAL A 179 11.04 1.11 11.74
N GLY A 180 9.72 1.13 11.50
CA GLY A 180 8.72 0.95 12.55
C GLY A 180 8.84 -0.40 13.26
N GLY A 181 9.07 -1.48 12.51
CA GLY A 181 9.31 -2.81 13.07
C GLY A 181 10.58 -2.88 13.93
N VAL A 182 11.67 -2.26 13.46
CA VAL A 182 12.92 -2.15 14.24
C VAL A 182 12.69 -1.36 15.53
N MET A 183 11.96 -0.25 15.48
CA MET A 183 11.62 0.53 16.68
C MET A 183 10.78 -0.27 17.67
N GLY A 184 9.79 -1.03 17.19
CA GLY A 184 9.02 -1.94 18.04
C GLY A 184 9.90 -3.00 18.71
N LEU A 185 10.86 -3.57 17.98
CA LEU A 185 11.81 -4.54 18.51
C LEU A 185 12.75 -3.91 19.56
N VAL A 186 13.30 -2.72 19.28
CA VAL A 186 14.12 -1.97 20.25
C VAL A 186 13.31 -1.69 21.52
N GLY A 187 12.05 -1.28 21.39
CA GLY A 187 11.15 -1.12 22.53
C GLY A 187 11.01 -2.40 23.36
N ALA A 188 10.85 -3.55 22.70
CA ALA A 188 10.75 -4.84 23.38
C ALA A 188 12.04 -5.26 24.10
N LEU A 189 13.20 -4.94 23.53
CA LEU A 189 14.52 -5.30 24.08
C LEU A 189 15.09 -4.29 25.09
N SER A 190 14.53 -3.09 25.17
CA SER A 190 14.97 -2.02 26.07
C SER A 190 14.21 -1.96 27.40
N GLY A 191 13.28 -2.90 27.63
CA GLY A 191 12.46 -3.00 28.83
C GLY A 191 12.98 -4.01 29.84
#